data_AF-A0A7X8F6D3-F1
#
_entry.id   AF-A0A7X8F6D3-F1
#
_cell.length_a   1.000
_cell.length_b   1.000
_cell.length_c   1.000
_cell.angle_alpha   90.00
_cell.angle_beta   90.00
_cell.angle_gamma   90.00
#
_symmetry.space_group_name_H-M   'P 1'
#
loop_
_entity.id
_entity.type
_entity.pdbx_description
1 polymer ?
#
loop_
_entity_poly.entity_id
_entity_poly.type
_entity_poly.pdbx_seq_one_letter_code
_entity_poly.pdbx_strand_id
1 'polypeptide(L)'
;MLNIISLFKRFLPPYKKYIAGSLLFNLLATIFSLFSFAAIIPVLQILFNLKRPDVVYMPWTWGDTLSDLVAAFKNNFSYWLTTTITSIGPGLTLLYIGLFLIVLTALKTGSTYLGLRTVIPMRTGVVRDIRNKLYKKIVSLPIGYFTEERKGDIMSRMSSDVTEVEQSILNAVDMIFKNPMMIVIYLGVMFIMSWELTIFVLLLLPFSGWLIGIIGRNLRRKSAVAQAQQGEMLSQMDE
;
A
#
# COMPACT_ATOMS: atom_id res chain seq x y z
N MET A 1 9.57 17.49 0.94
CA MET A 1 9.18 16.71 -0.27
C MET A 1 10.06 16.99 -1.49
N LEU A 2 10.40 18.23 -1.83
CA LEU A 2 11.24 18.57 -3.00
C LEU A 2 12.60 17.83 -3.03
N ASN A 3 13.24 17.60 -1.88
CA ASN A 3 14.52 16.87 -1.78
C ASN A 3 14.40 15.35 -1.99
N ILE A 4 13.24 14.75 -1.73
CA ILE A 4 13.05 13.29 -1.92
C ILE A 4 12.94 12.99 -3.41
N ILE A 5 12.22 13.82 -4.16
CA ILE A 5 12.02 13.66 -5.61
C ILE A 5 13.36 13.78 -6.36
N SER A 6 14.25 14.69 -5.94
CA SER A 6 15.58 14.84 -6.54
C SER A 6 16.50 13.66 -6.21
N LEU A 7 16.45 13.13 -4.99
CA LEU A 7 17.16 11.91 -4.59
C LEU A 7 16.70 10.70 -5.44
N PHE A 8 15.39 10.61 -5.63
CA PHE A 8 14.74 9.57 -6.43
C PHE A 8 15.19 9.58 -7.88
N LYS A 9 15.20 10.76 -8.53
CA LYS A 9 15.69 10.91 -9.91
C LYS A 9 17.15 10.48 -10.07
N ARG A 10 17.97 10.59 -9.02
CA ARG A 10 19.41 10.31 -9.07
C ARG A 10 19.78 8.84 -8.84
N PHE A 11 19.08 8.13 -7.95
CA PHE A 11 19.47 6.79 -7.50
C PHE A 11 18.54 5.66 -7.97
N LEU A 12 17.31 5.98 -8.37
CA LEU A 12 16.32 4.97 -8.78
C LEU A 12 16.29 4.56 -10.27
N PRO A 13 16.80 5.33 -11.25
CA PRO A 13 16.78 4.92 -12.67
C PRO A 13 17.33 3.53 -13.00
N PRO A 14 18.43 3.03 -12.39
CA PRO A 14 18.92 1.69 -12.67
C PRO A 14 18.00 0.57 -12.16
N TYR A 15 17.09 0.88 -11.23
CA TYR A 15 16.23 -0.11 -10.57
C TYR A 15 14.77 -0.08 -11.03
N LYS A 16 14.44 0.62 -12.13
CA LYS A 16 13.06 0.73 -12.65
C LYS A 16 12.34 -0.61 -12.86
N LYS A 17 13.08 -1.66 -13.28
CA LYS A 17 12.51 -3.01 -13.48
C LYS A 17 11.98 -3.63 -12.19
N TYR A 18 12.67 -3.42 -11.07
CA TYR A 18 12.25 -3.92 -9.76
C TYR A 18 11.03 -3.18 -9.23
N ILE A 19 10.95 -1.87 -9.49
CA ILE A 19 9.77 -1.06 -9.14
C ILE A 19 8.57 -1.52 -9.97
N ALA A 20 8.73 -1.66 -11.28
CA ALA A 20 7.65 -2.13 -12.16
C ALA A 20 7.16 -3.54 -11.76
N GLY A 21 8.08 -4.46 -11.47
CA GLY A 21 7.72 -5.79 -10.98
C GLY A 21 6.99 -5.76 -9.64
N SER A 22 7.46 -4.94 -8.69
CA SER A 22 6.77 -4.76 -7.42
C SER A 22 5.37 -4.15 -7.60
N LEU A 23 5.21 -3.17 -8.48
CA LEU A 23 3.91 -2.58 -8.79
C LEU A 23 2.95 -3.61 -9.41
N LEU A 24 3.43 -4.45 -10.32
CA LEU A 24 2.63 -5.51 -10.92
C LEU A 24 2.12 -6.50 -9.86
N PHE A 25 2.99 -6.95 -8.96
CA PHE A 25 2.58 -7.86 -7.88
C PHE A 25 1.63 -7.18 -6.87
N ASN A 26 1.86 -5.90 -6.56
CA ASN A 26 0.93 -5.13 -5.71
C ASN A 26 -0.41 -4.88 -6.40
N LEU A 27 -0.42 -4.67 -7.72
CA LEU A 27 -1.64 -4.56 -8.52
C LEU A 27 -2.44 -5.86 -8.44
N LEU A 28 -1.77 -7.00 -8.64
CA LEU A 28 -2.38 -8.32 -8.53
C LEU A 28 -2.93 -8.58 -7.12
N ALA A 29 -2.17 -8.23 -6.08
CA ALA A 29 -2.63 -8.32 -4.69
C ALA A 29 -3.87 -7.44 -4.43
N THR A 30 -3.94 -6.25 -5.04
CA THR A 30 -5.09 -5.35 -4.94
C THR A 30 -6.32 -5.95 -5.59
N ILE A 31 -6.17 -6.55 -6.77
CA ILE A 31 -7.25 -7.26 -7.47
C ILE A 31 -7.78 -8.42 -6.62
N PHE A 32 -6.90 -9.27 -6.07
CA PHE A 32 -7.35 -10.36 -5.18
C PHE A 32 -8.01 -9.85 -3.90
N SER A 33 -7.55 -8.73 -3.36
CA SER A 33 -8.19 -8.08 -2.21
C SER A 33 -9.61 -7.61 -2.54
N LEU A 34 -9.81 -7.02 -3.73
CA LEU A 34 -11.14 -6.62 -4.19
C LEU A 34 -12.11 -7.79 -4.28
N PHE A 35 -11.68 -8.90 -4.89
CA PHE A 35 -12.50 -10.11 -4.98
C PHE A 35 -12.80 -10.71 -3.59
N SER A 36 -11.83 -10.69 -2.68
CA SER A 36 -12.03 -11.13 -1.30
C SER A 36 -13.09 -10.29 -0.57
N PHE A 37 -13.07 -8.96 -0.72
CA PHE A 37 -14.12 -8.09 -0.17
C PHE A 37 -15.48 -8.31 -0.84
N ALA A 38 -15.52 -8.44 -2.17
CA ALA A 38 -16.76 -8.66 -2.91
C ALA A 38 -17.45 -9.98 -2.50
N ALA A 39 -16.67 -11.01 -2.18
CA ALA A 39 -17.18 -12.29 -1.69
C ALA A 39 -17.82 -12.23 -0.29
N ILE A 40 -17.71 -11.12 0.46
CA ILE A 40 -18.48 -10.92 1.69
C ILE A 40 -19.98 -10.74 1.39
N ILE A 41 -20.33 -10.08 0.28
CA ILE A 41 -21.72 -9.82 -0.13
C ILE A 41 -22.54 -11.12 -0.19
N PRO A 42 -22.14 -12.17 -0.92
CA PRO A 42 -22.89 -13.41 -0.98
C PRO A 42 -22.94 -14.15 0.37
N VAL A 43 -21.90 -14.06 1.20
CA VAL A 43 -21.91 -14.63 2.56
C VAL A 43 -23.02 -13.98 3.40
N LEU A 44 -23.11 -12.65 3.38
CA LEU A 44 -24.16 -11.92 4.08
C LEU A 44 -25.56 -12.25 3.53
N GLN A 45 -25.71 -12.32 2.21
CA GLN A 45 -26.99 -12.65 1.58
C GLN A 45 -27.50 -14.05 1.96
N ILE A 46 -26.59 -15.03 2.06
CA ILE A 46 -26.96 -16.37 2.48
C ILE A 46 -27.26 -16.40 3.99
N LEU A 47 -26.39 -15.81 4.81
CA LEU A 47 -26.50 -15.85 6.27
C LEU A 47 -27.76 -15.15 6.79
N PHE A 48 -28.13 -14.01 6.21
CA PHE A 48 -29.32 -13.24 6.60
C PHE A 48 -30.55 -13.54 5.75
N ASN A 49 -30.48 -14.52 4.86
CA ASN A 49 -31.58 -14.90 3.97
C ASN A 49 -32.24 -13.70 3.25
N LEU A 50 -31.41 -12.77 2.76
CA LEU A 50 -31.87 -11.53 2.14
C LEU A 50 -32.61 -11.82 0.82
N LYS A 51 -33.70 -11.08 0.54
CA LYS A 51 -34.44 -11.18 -0.74
C LYS A 51 -33.48 -11.00 -1.90
N ARG A 52 -33.41 -12.01 -2.76
CA ARG A 52 -32.54 -12.03 -3.93
C ARG A 52 -33.35 -11.51 -5.12
N PRO A 53 -32.81 -10.57 -5.92
CA PRO A 53 -33.48 -10.17 -7.15
C PRO A 53 -33.58 -11.37 -8.08
N ASP A 54 -34.70 -11.50 -8.80
CA ASP A 54 -34.86 -12.48 -9.88
C ASP A 54 -33.91 -12.12 -11.03
N VAL A 55 -32.66 -12.56 -10.91
CA VAL A 55 -31.60 -12.28 -11.88
C VAL A 55 -31.66 -13.31 -12.99
N VAL A 56 -31.76 -12.84 -14.23
CA VAL A 56 -31.70 -13.66 -15.44
C VAL A 56 -30.31 -13.49 -16.04
N TYR A 57 -29.73 -14.56 -16.58
CA TYR A 57 -28.43 -14.49 -17.27
C TYR A 57 -28.41 -13.38 -18.33
N MET A 58 -27.41 -12.50 -18.26
CA MET A 58 -27.18 -11.43 -19.24
C MET A 58 -25.96 -11.78 -20.10
N PRO A 59 -26.10 -11.93 -21.42
CA PRO A 59 -24.96 -12.15 -22.29
C PRO A 59 -24.10 -10.88 -22.38
N TRP A 60 -22.78 -11.04 -22.36
CA TRP A 60 -21.85 -9.95 -22.68
C TRP A 60 -21.82 -9.78 -24.20
N THR A 61 -22.02 -8.55 -24.70
CA THR A 61 -21.88 -8.23 -26.12
C THR A 61 -20.65 -7.35 -26.39
N TRP A 62 -20.04 -7.49 -27.57
CA TRP A 62 -18.80 -6.80 -27.92
C TRP A 62 -18.92 -5.27 -28.11
N GLY A 63 -20.13 -4.71 -27.96
CA GLY A 63 -20.42 -3.27 -28.06
C GLY A 63 -20.77 -2.59 -26.74
N ASP A 64 -20.77 -3.34 -25.62
CA ASP A 64 -21.21 -2.85 -24.32
C ASP A 64 -20.24 -1.82 -23.72
N THR A 65 -20.79 -0.81 -23.03
CA THR A 65 -19.97 0.13 -22.27
C THR A 65 -19.36 -0.55 -21.04
N LEU A 66 -18.31 0.05 -20.45
CA LEU A 66 -17.67 -0.51 -19.25
C LEU A 66 -18.67 -0.71 -18.09
N SER A 67 -19.66 0.18 -17.96
CA SER A 67 -20.73 0.05 -16.97
C SER A 67 -21.62 -1.16 -17.24
N ASP A 68 -21.96 -1.42 -18.50
CA ASP A 68 -22.83 -2.54 -18.89
C ASP A 68 -22.09 -3.87 -18.70
N LEU A 69 -20.80 -3.92 -19.02
CA LEU A 69 -19.92 -5.06 -18.73
C LEU A 69 -19.88 -5.40 -17.24
N VAL A 70 -19.78 -4.39 -16.38
CA VAL A 70 -19.73 -4.61 -14.93
C VAL A 70 -21.11 -4.98 -14.38
N ALA A 71 -22.18 -4.42 -14.93
CA ALA A 71 -23.55 -4.81 -14.60
C ALA A 71 -23.82 -6.28 -14.98
N ALA A 72 -23.42 -6.69 -16.18
CA ALA A 72 -23.51 -8.07 -16.66
C ALA A 72 -22.69 -9.03 -15.78
N PHE A 73 -21.46 -8.64 -15.41
CA PHE A 73 -20.63 -9.43 -14.49
C PHE A 73 -21.29 -9.62 -13.12
N LYS A 74 -21.77 -8.52 -12.52
CA LYS A 74 -22.47 -8.54 -11.22
C LYS A 74 -23.72 -9.42 -11.29
N ASN A 75 -24.52 -9.26 -12.33
CA ASN A 75 -25.74 -10.04 -12.55
C ASN A 75 -25.43 -11.53 -12.73
N ASN A 76 -24.48 -11.88 -13.59
CA ASN A 76 -24.12 -13.27 -13.87
C ASN A 76 -23.50 -13.95 -12.62
N PHE A 77 -22.75 -13.21 -11.80
CA PHE A 77 -22.26 -13.71 -10.52
C PHE A 77 -23.41 -13.99 -9.54
N SER A 78 -24.37 -13.07 -9.42
CA SER A 78 -25.57 -13.27 -8.58
C SER A 78 -26.47 -14.39 -9.09
N TYR A 79 -26.55 -14.59 -10.41
CA TYR A 79 -27.26 -15.71 -11.03
C TYR A 79 -26.60 -17.02 -10.66
N TRP A 80 -25.28 -17.15 -10.89
CA TRP A 80 -24.51 -18.34 -10.52
C TRP A 80 -24.66 -18.69 -9.03
N LEU A 81 -24.60 -17.67 -8.16
CA LEU A 81 -24.81 -17.82 -6.73
C LEU A 81 -26.21 -18.38 -6.42
N THR A 82 -27.25 -17.79 -6.99
CA THR A 82 -28.65 -18.19 -6.74
C THR A 82 -28.90 -19.62 -7.24
N THR A 83 -28.41 -19.96 -8.43
CA THR A 83 -28.50 -21.32 -8.97
C THR A 83 -27.77 -22.34 -8.10
N THR A 84 -26.58 -22.01 -7.59
CA THR A 84 -25.79 -22.90 -6.71
C THR A 84 -26.51 -23.14 -5.38
N ILE A 85 -27.11 -22.11 -4.80
CA ILE A 85 -27.87 -22.22 -3.55
C ILE A 85 -29.11 -23.10 -3.75
N THR A 86 -29.83 -22.95 -4.86
CA THR A 86 -31.05 -23.73 -5.15
C THR A 86 -30.73 -25.19 -5.46
N SER A 87 -29.59 -25.48 -6.07
CA SER A 87 -29.20 -26.84 -6.49
C SER A 87 -28.50 -27.65 -5.40
N ILE A 88 -27.55 -27.06 -4.68
CA ILE A 88 -26.68 -27.76 -3.72
C ILE A 88 -27.00 -27.37 -2.27
N GLY A 89 -27.76 -26.29 -2.06
CA GLY A 89 -28.19 -25.81 -0.77
C GLY A 89 -27.32 -24.68 -0.19
N PRO A 90 -27.84 -23.89 0.78
CA PRO A 90 -27.14 -22.73 1.34
C PRO A 90 -25.84 -23.08 2.07
N GLY A 91 -25.83 -24.16 2.86
CA GLY A 91 -24.68 -24.53 3.70
C GLY A 91 -23.44 -24.93 2.91
N LEU A 92 -23.60 -25.79 1.90
CA LEU A 92 -22.51 -26.19 1.01
C LEU A 92 -22.02 -25.04 0.14
N THR A 93 -22.94 -24.16 -0.31
CA THR A 93 -22.55 -22.93 -1.03
C THR A 93 -21.67 -22.03 -0.15
N LEU A 94 -22.01 -21.89 1.14
CA LEU A 94 -21.20 -21.13 2.10
C LEU A 94 -19.79 -21.72 2.22
N LEU A 95 -19.67 -23.04 2.27
CA LEU A 95 -18.38 -23.73 2.33
C LEU A 95 -17.55 -23.46 1.08
N TYR A 96 -18.13 -23.54 -0.12
CA TYR A 96 -17.42 -23.24 -1.36
C TYR A 96 -16.93 -21.79 -1.42
N ILE A 97 -17.76 -20.83 -1.02
CA ILE A 97 -17.35 -19.41 -0.94
C ILE A 97 -16.27 -19.21 0.11
N GLY A 98 -16.36 -19.89 1.26
CA GLY A 98 -15.35 -19.87 2.31
C GLY A 98 -13.99 -20.40 1.82
N LEU A 99 -13.98 -21.53 1.11
CA LEU A 99 -12.76 -22.09 0.53
C LEU A 99 -12.19 -21.16 -0.55
N PHE A 100 -13.05 -20.60 -1.40
CA PHE A 100 -12.66 -19.60 -2.38
C PHE A 100 -12.02 -18.36 -1.74
N LEU A 101 -12.59 -17.86 -0.64
CA LEU A 101 -12.03 -16.75 0.15
C LEU A 101 -10.65 -17.07 0.72
N ILE A 102 -10.44 -18.28 1.24
CA ILE A 102 -9.13 -18.73 1.73
C ILE A 102 -8.10 -18.71 0.60
N VAL A 103 -8.45 -19.27 -0.56
CA VAL A 103 -7.57 -19.28 -1.74
C VAL A 103 -7.23 -17.86 -2.21
N LEU A 104 -8.23 -16.98 -2.34
CA LEU A 104 -7.99 -15.59 -2.72
C LEU A 104 -7.13 -14.83 -1.71
N THR A 105 -7.33 -15.07 -0.42
CA THR A 105 -6.53 -14.44 0.64
C THR A 105 -5.09 -14.95 0.62
N ALA A 106 -4.88 -16.25 0.35
CA ALA A 106 -3.56 -16.83 0.15
C ALA A 106 -2.86 -16.22 -1.08
N LEU A 107 -3.57 -16.08 -2.21
CA LEU A 107 -3.04 -15.47 -3.43
C LEU A 107 -2.73 -13.97 -3.25
N LYS A 108 -3.59 -13.22 -2.55
CA LYS A 108 -3.34 -11.83 -2.14
C LYS A 108 -2.06 -11.72 -1.32
N THR A 109 -1.93 -12.56 -0.30
CA THR A 109 -0.78 -12.55 0.61
C THR A 109 0.50 -12.94 -0.12
N GLY A 110 0.44 -13.99 -0.96
CA GLY A 110 1.55 -14.41 -1.81
C GLY A 110 1.99 -13.33 -2.79
N SER A 111 1.05 -12.65 -3.44
CA SER A 111 1.35 -11.54 -4.36
C SER A 111 1.97 -10.35 -3.62
N THR A 112 1.47 -10.02 -2.42
CA THR A 112 2.05 -8.97 -1.58
C THR A 112 3.49 -9.30 -1.19
N TYR A 113 3.73 -10.56 -0.80
CA TYR A 113 5.07 -11.04 -0.45
C TYR A 113 6.02 -11.01 -1.65
N LEU A 114 5.56 -11.43 -2.84
CA LEU A 114 6.34 -11.34 -4.08
C LEU A 114 6.67 -9.88 -4.40
N GLY A 115 5.70 -8.97 -4.26
CA GLY A 115 5.91 -7.54 -4.47
C GLY A 115 6.97 -6.94 -3.53
N LEU A 116 6.95 -7.34 -2.26
CA LEU A 116 7.98 -6.98 -1.27
C LEU A 116 9.35 -7.55 -1.68
N ARG A 117 9.41 -8.84 -2.02
CA ARG A 117 10.63 -9.53 -2.43
C ARG A 117 11.27 -8.87 -3.65
N THR A 118 10.49 -8.47 -4.66
CA THR A 118 11.00 -7.82 -5.87
C THR A 118 11.62 -6.44 -5.60
N VAL A 119 11.23 -5.76 -4.52
CA VAL A 119 11.78 -4.44 -4.13
C VAL A 119 13.12 -4.55 -3.37
N ILE A 120 13.42 -5.69 -2.74
CA ILE A 120 14.65 -5.87 -1.93
C ILE A 120 15.97 -5.66 -2.72
N PRO A 121 16.12 -6.16 -3.97
CA PRO A 121 17.34 -5.91 -4.75
C PRO A 121 17.56 -4.43 -5.06
N MET A 122 16.47 -3.67 -5.32
CA MET A 122 16.55 -2.22 -5.46
C MET A 122 17.03 -1.59 -4.15
N ARG A 123 16.40 -1.95 -3.02
CA ARG A 123 16.75 -1.44 -1.69
C ARG A 123 18.25 -1.56 -1.42
N THR A 124 18.76 -2.79 -1.50
CA THR A 124 20.17 -3.10 -1.23
C THR A 124 21.13 -2.48 -2.25
N GLY A 125 20.70 -2.40 -3.52
CA GLY A 125 21.47 -1.75 -4.58
C GLY A 125 21.64 -0.26 -4.36
N VAL A 126 20.56 0.45 -4.02
CA VAL A 126 20.60 1.90 -3.73
C VAL A 126 21.52 2.21 -2.54
N VAL A 127 21.44 1.40 -1.47
CA VAL A 127 22.32 1.54 -0.29
C VAL A 127 23.78 1.35 -0.69
N ARG A 128 24.06 0.32 -1.49
CA ARG A 128 25.41 0.05 -1.99
C ARG A 128 25.95 1.26 -2.76
N ASP A 129 25.14 1.85 -3.63
CA ASP A 129 25.54 3.02 -4.42
C ASP A 129 25.81 4.26 -3.55
N ILE A 130 24.99 4.48 -2.51
CA ILE A 130 25.21 5.58 -1.56
C ILE A 130 26.50 5.35 -0.77
N ARG A 131 26.71 4.17 -0.20
CA ARG A 131 27.92 3.83 0.56
C ARG A 131 29.18 3.92 -0.30
N ASN A 132 29.12 3.45 -1.54
CA ASN A 132 30.25 3.54 -2.47
C ASN A 132 30.61 4.98 -2.82
N LYS A 133 29.61 5.86 -3.02
CA LYS A 133 29.86 7.29 -3.28
C LYS A 133 30.42 8.00 -2.06
N LEU A 134 29.89 7.71 -0.87
CA LEU A 134 30.40 8.27 0.39
C LEU A 134 31.84 7.82 0.64
N TYR A 135 32.13 6.52 0.50
CA TYR A 135 33.47 5.97 0.67
C TYR A 135 34.48 6.64 -0.27
N LYS A 136 34.17 6.70 -1.57
CA LYS A 136 35.05 7.37 -2.55
C LYS A 136 35.30 8.83 -2.20
N LYS A 137 34.29 9.54 -1.69
CA LYS A 137 34.43 10.93 -1.27
C LYS A 137 35.32 11.05 -0.04
N ILE A 138 35.08 10.25 1.00
CA ILE A 138 35.82 10.28 2.26
C ILE A 138 37.31 10.02 2.01
N VAL A 139 37.65 8.98 1.24
CA VAL A 139 39.06 8.65 0.94
C VAL A 139 39.76 9.74 0.12
N SER A 140 39.02 10.56 -0.62
CA SER A 140 39.58 11.69 -1.40
C SER A 140 39.77 12.98 -0.61
N LEU A 141 39.37 13.03 0.66
CA LEU A 141 39.47 14.25 1.48
C LEU A 141 40.89 14.45 2.03
N PRO A 142 41.36 15.71 2.14
CA PRO A 142 42.67 16.01 2.70
C PRO A 142 42.73 15.68 4.20
N ILE A 143 43.92 15.36 4.71
CA ILE A 143 44.16 14.96 6.10
C ILE A 143 43.64 16.00 7.13
N GLY A 144 43.68 17.30 6.77
CA GLY A 144 43.15 18.38 7.62
C GLY A 144 41.66 18.22 7.96
N TYR A 145 40.86 17.66 7.05
CA TYR A 145 39.43 17.40 7.30
C TYR A 145 39.21 16.41 8.46
N PHE A 146 40.09 15.42 8.59
CA PHE A 146 40.02 14.41 9.66
C PHE A 146 40.61 14.88 10.99
N THR A 147 41.21 16.07 11.00
CA THR A 147 41.76 16.70 12.21
C THR A 147 40.72 17.61 12.87
N GLU A 148 39.84 18.23 12.09
CA GLU A 148 38.73 19.06 12.56
C GLU A 148 37.47 18.24 12.90
N GLU A 149 37.15 17.19 12.15
CA GLU A 149 35.96 16.37 12.37
C GLU A 149 36.26 15.14 13.24
N ARG A 150 35.37 14.81 14.20
CA ARG A 150 35.52 13.61 15.02
C ARG A 150 35.33 12.37 14.15
N LYS A 151 36.26 11.40 14.24
CA LYS A 151 36.13 10.10 13.53
C LYS A 151 34.77 9.42 13.75
N GLY A 152 34.17 9.61 14.93
CA GLY A 152 32.83 9.11 15.27
C GLY A 152 31.71 9.69 14.40
N ASP A 153 31.79 10.96 14.02
CA ASP A 153 30.75 11.62 13.22
C ASP A 153 30.74 11.07 11.78
N ILE A 154 31.93 10.81 11.22
CA ILE A 154 32.07 10.18 9.90
C ILE A 154 31.48 8.75 9.92
N MET A 155 31.74 7.99 10.98
CA MET A 155 31.20 6.63 11.14
C MET A 155 29.68 6.62 11.31
N SER A 156 29.13 7.57 12.08
CA SER A 156 27.68 7.71 12.27
C SER A 156 26.99 8.06 10.94
N ARG A 157 27.53 9.02 10.18
CA ARG A 157 27.00 9.38 8.85
C ARG A 157 27.07 8.23 7.84
N MET A 158 28.11 7.39 7.89
CA MET A 158 28.22 6.22 7.00
C MET A 158 27.27 5.07 7.35
N SER A 159 26.81 4.99 8.59
CA SER A 159 25.99 3.88 9.10
C SER A 159 24.54 4.31 9.33
N SER A 160 24.30 5.17 10.31
CA SER A 160 22.99 5.65 10.73
C SER A 160 22.28 6.43 9.62
N ASP A 161 22.88 7.51 9.13
CA ASP A 161 22.22 8.38 8.13
C ASP A 161 21.95 7.62 6.83
N VAL A 162 22.87 6.75 6.40
CA VAL A 162 22.66 5.91 5.20
C VAL A 162 21.48 4.96 5.39
N THR A 163 21.32 4.39 6.58
CA THR A 163 20.21 3.48 6.90
C THR A 163 18.89 4.24 6.97
N GLU A 164 18.88 5.47 7.47
CA GLU A 164 17.69 6.32 7.47
C GLU A 164 17.29 6.74 6.05
N VAL A 165 18.28 7.06 5.20
CA VAL A 165 18.05 7.34 3.77
C VAL A 165 17.50 6.11 3.05
N GLU A 166 18.01 4.91 3.35
CA GLU A 166 17.49 3.65 2.82
C GLU A 166 15.99 3.47 3.09
N GLN A 167 15.58 3.61 4.35
CA GLN A 167 14.19 3.49 4.76
C GLN A 167 13.32 4.57 4.12
N SER A 168 13.85 5.80 4.04
CA SER A 168 13.16 6.92 3.40
C SER A 168 12.90 6.66 1.92
N ILE A 169 13.83 6.02 1.20
CA ILE A 169 13.66 5.67 -0.22
C ILE A 169 12.57 4.62 -0.40
N LEU A 170 12.54 3.58 0.45
CA LEU A 170 11.46 2.58 0.41
C LEU A 170 10.09 3.20 0.61
N ASN A 171 9.97 4.00 1.68
CA ASN A 171 8.73 4.69 2.01
C ASN A 171 8.30 5.63 0.89
N ALA A 172 9.25 6.30 0.24
CA ALA A 172 8.97 7.15 -0.92
C ALA A 172 8.47 6.35 -2.13
N VAL A 173 9.07 5.18 -2.43
CA VAL A 173 8.60 4.31 -3.53
C VAL A 173 7.15 3.88 -3.30
N ASP A 174 6.85 3.42 -2.09
CA ASP A 174 5.50 3.00 -1.73
C ASP A 174 4.52 4.18 -1.77
N MET A 175 4.90 5.32 -1.23
CA MET A 175 4.05 6.53 -1.19
C MET A 175 3.79 7.13 -2.57
N ILE A 176 4.76 7.10 -3.48
CA ILE A 176 4.65 7.76 -4.80
C ILE A 176 4.00 6.84 -5.83
N PHE A 177 4.22 5.53 -5.76
CA PHE A 177 3.71 4.60 -6.78
C PHE A 177 2.66 3.64 -6.27
N LYS A 178 2.95 2.88 -5.21
CA LYS A 178 2.07 1.80 -4.73
C LYS A 178 0.77 2.33 -4.14
N ASN A 179 0.85 3.29 -3.22
CA ASN A 179 -0.33 3.81 -2.53
C ASN A 179 -1.28 4.54 -3.50
N PRO A 180 -0.82 5.43 -4.39
CA PRO A 180 -1.70 6.07 -5.37
C PRO A 180 -2.33 5.06 -6.32
N MET A 181 -1.58 4.06 -6.79
CA MET A 181 -2.11 2.98 -7.60
C MET A 181 -3.25 2.24 -6.88
N MET A 182 -3.04 1.83 -5.62
CA MET A 182 -4.08 1.19 -4.82
C MET A 182 -5.31 2.09 -4.64
N ILE A 183 -5.11 3.37 -4.31
CA ILE A 183 -6.20 4.34 -4.13
C ILE A 183 -7.03 4.46 -5.42
N VAL A 184 -6.39 4.65 -6.57
CA VAL A 184 -7.07 4.79 -7.87
C VAL A 184 -7.88 3.54 -8.20
N ILE A 185 -7.32 2.35 -7.96
CA ILE A 185 -8.03 1.09 -8.24
C ILE A 185 -9.23 0.91 -7.32
N TYR A 186 -9.06 1.07 -6.00
CA TYR A 186 -10.15 0.93 -5.05
C TYR A 186 -11.25 1.94 -5.31
N LEU A 187 -10.91 3.22 -5.47
CA LEU A 187 -11.90 4.26 -5.79
C LEU A 187 -12.59 4.00 -7.12
N GLY A 188 -11.84 3.62 -8.17
CA GLY A 188 -12.41 3.29 -9.47
C GLY A 188 -13.44 2.17 -9.38
N VAL A 189 -13.13 1.08 -8.67
CA VAL A 189 -14.08 -0.02 -8.46
C VAL A 189 -15.29 0.43 -7.63
N MET A 190 -15.07 1.21 -6.57
CA MET A 190 -16.16 1.73 -5.73
C MET A 190 -17.15 2.59 -6.53
N PHE A 191 -16.65 3.52 -7.35
CA PHE A 191 -17.47 4.37 -8.22
C PHE A 191 -18.31 3.56 -9.21
N ILE A 192 -17.72 2.51 -9.80
CA ILE A 192 -18.42 1.61 -10.71
C ILE A 192 -19.49 0.78 -9.97
N MET A 193 -19.21 0.35 -8.73
CA MET A 193 -20.15 -0.46 -7.95
C MET A 193 -21.36 0.34 -7.43
N SER A 194 -21.11 1.53 -6.88
CA SER A 194 -22.14 2.46 -6.41
C SER A 194 -21.53 3.85 -6.25
N TRP A 195 -21.81 4.74 -7.20
CA TRP A 195 -21.33 6.11 -7.18
C TRP A 195 -21.94 6.91 -6.01
N GLU A 196 -23.20 6.64 -5.64
CA GLU A 196 -23.92 7.31 -4.54
C GLU A 196 -23.25 7.07 -3.18
N LEU A 197 -22.99 5.79 -2.84
CA LEU A 197 -22.30 5.42 -1.60
C LEU A 197 -20.86 5.91 -1.60
N THR A 198 -20.20 5.90 -2.75
CA THR A 198 -18.81 6.37 -2.88
C THR A 198 -18.70 7.87 -2.60
N ILE A 199 -19.61 8.68 -3.14
CA ILE A 199 -19.66 10.12 -2.86
C ILE A 199 -19.91 10.37 -1.37
N PHE A 200 -20.83 9.62 -0.75
CA PHE A 200 -21.07 9.72 0.69
C PHE A 200 -19.79 9.45 1.51
N VAL A 201 -19.03 8.40 1.17
CA VAL A 201 -17.75 8.11 1.83
C VAL A 201 -16.71 9.20 1.56
N LEU A 202 -16.62 9.71 0.32
CA LEU A 202 -15.71 10.80 -0.03
C LEU A 202 -15.98 12.09 0.75
N LEU A 203 -17.25 12.37 1.08
CA LEU A 203 -17.62 13.49 1.94
C LEU A 203 -17.20 13.28 3.41
N LEU A 204 -17.10 12.03 3.87
CA LEU A 204 -16.59 11.70 5.21
C LEU A 204 -15.06 11.76 5.32
N LEU A 205 -14.32 11.61 4.21
CA LEU A 205 -12.86 11.73 4.18
C LEU A 205 -12.33 13.08 4.68
N PRO A 206 -12.82 14.26 4.24
CA PRO A 206 -12.33 15.54 4.75
C PRO A 206 -12.64 15.73 6.23
N PHE A 207 -13.77 15.23 6.72
CA PHE A 207 -14.10 15.25 8.14
C PHE A 207 -13.11 14.40 8.97
N SER A 208 -12.86 13.17 8.53
CA SER A 208 -11.85 12.29 9.13
C SER A 208 -10.46 12.92 9.08
N GLY A 209 -10.08 13.50 7.93
CA GLY A 209 -8.81 14.19 7.74
C GLY A 209 -8.64 15.41 8.64
N TRP A 210 -9.71 16.18 8.85
CA TRP A 210 -9.72 17.30 9.79
C TRP A 210 -9.51 16.84 11.24
N LEU A 211 -10.21 15.79 11.65
CA LEU A 211 -10.11 15.22 13.00
C LEU A 211 -8.71 14.65 13.27
N ILE A 212 -8.17 13.88 12.30
CA ILE A 212 -6.78 13.40 12.33
C ILE A 212 -5.80 14.58 12.37
N GLY A 213 -6.08 15.66 11.63
CA GLY A 213 -5.26 16.86 11.63
C GLY A 213 -5.17 17.54 12.99
N ILE A 214 -6.29 17.64 13.71
CA ILE A 214 -6.33 18.19 15.08
C ILE A 214 -5.51 17.31 16.03
N ILE A 215 -5.77 16.01 16.04
CA ILE A 215 -5.06 15.06 16.91
C ILE A 215 -3.56 15.06 16.59
N GLY A 216 -3.20 15.03 15.30
CA GLY A 216 -1.83 15.02 14.84
C GLY A 216 -1.05 16.27 15.23
N ARG A 217 -1.67 17.46 15.16
CA ARG A 217 -1.05 18.71 15.63
C ARG A 217 -0.80 18.68 17.13
N ASN A 218 -1.77 18.21 17.91
CA ASN A 218 -1.63 18.10 19.37
C ASN A 218 -0.52 17.10 19.75
N LEU A 219 -0.49 15.94 19.10
CA LEU A 219 0.50 14.90 19.35
C LEU A 219 1.93 15.40 19.02
N ARG A 220 2.12 16.08 17.88
CA ARG A 220 3.41 16.67 17.51
C ARG A 220 3.91 17.68 18.56
N ARG A 221 3.02 18.53 19.08
CA ARG A 221 3.38 19.48 20.13
C ARG A 221 3.83 18.76 21.40
N LYS A 222 3.11 17.73 21.83
CA LYS A 222 3.48 16.92 23.01
C LYS A 222 4.80 16.17 22.81
N SER A 223 5.03 15.58 21.63
CA SER A 223 6.30 14.91 21.31
C SER A 223 7.49 15.86 21.36
N ALA A 224 7.34 17.11 20.88
CA ALA A 224 8.40 18.11 20.95
C ALA A 224 8.75 18.48 22.41
N VAL A 225 7.75 18.63 23.27
CA VAL A 225 7.96 18.88 24.71
C VAL A 225 8.66 17.69 25.38
N ALA A 226 8.22 16.46 25.10
CA ALA A 226 8.84 15.26 25.64
C ALA A 226 10.32 15.11 25.20
N GLN A 227 10.62 15.41 23.94
CA GLN A 227 12.00 15.42 23.43
C GLN A 227 12.87 16.48 24.13
N ALA A 228 12.32 17.67 24.39
CA ALA A 228 13.03 18.72 25.13
C ALA A 228 13.34 18.30 26.57
N GLN A 229 12.36 17.74 27.28
CA GLN A 229 12.54 17.23 28.65
C GLN A 229 13.56 16.09 28.71
N GLN A 230 13.56 15.20 27.71
CA GLN A 230 14.54 14.12 27.64
C GLN A 230 15.96 14.64 27.41
N GLY A 231 16.13 15.71 26.62
CA GLY A 231 17.42 16.38 26.46
C GLY A 231 17.91 17.05 27.75
N GLU A 232 17.01 17.68 28.51
CA GLU A 232 17.33 18.29 29.80
C GLU A 232 17.78 17.26 30.84
N MET A 233 17.08 16.12 30.94
CA MET A 233 17.49 15.02 31.83
C MET A 233 18.88 14.47 31.48
N LEU A 234 19.18 14.29 30.19
CA LEU A 234 20.49 13.84 29.75
C LEU A 234 21.59 14.84 30.14
N SER A 235 21.32 16.14 29.97
CA SER A 235 22.26 17.19 30.37
C SER A 235 22.56 17.20 31.87
N GLN A 236 21.56 16.93 32.72
CA GLN A 236 21.76 16.84 34.18
C GLN A 236 22.49 15.56 34.62
N MET A 237 22.42 14.48 33.84
CA MET A 237 23.17 13.25 34.12
C MET A 237 24.64 13.35 33.69
N ASP A 238 24.94 14.23 32.74
CA ASP A 238 26.29 14.48 32.23
C ASP A 238 27.08 15.51 33.08
N GLU A 239 26.39 16.32 33.92
CA GLU A 239 26.99 17.20 34.95
C GLU A 239 27.33 16.45 36.25
#